data_AF-A0A6L2PPV4-F1
#
_entry.id   AF-A0A6L2PPV4-F1
#
_cell.length_a   1.000
_cell.length_b   1.000
_cell.length_c   1.000
_cell.angle_alpha   90.00
_cell.angle_beta   90.00
_cell.angle_gamma   90.00
#
_symmetry.space_group_name_H-M   'P 1'
#
loop_
_entity.id
_entity.type
_entity.pdbx_description
1 polymer ?
#
loop_
_entity_poly.entity_id
_entity_poly.type
_entity_poly.pdbx_seq_one_letter_code
_entity_poly.pdbx_strand_id
1 'polypeptide(L)'
;RLTFCLNDLRETSARRIQAAWRGYRVRRKFAVVKDELKREKAAVTIQRRVRHWQHIRANKQECKPCRPVNRISEGRLQELQQEVTRWQENHDNIKFPGMKQMVELHPQVQNRLKSFYCHVSEGSSRHQHQESRCAQLQALCVLMNELPALSQSENLDVSWYNCSSLPHATAARLAHKQQLQSFNTPVWWKHKV
;
A
#
# COMPACT_ATOMS: atom_id res chain seq x y z
N ARG A 1 -28.73 -38.39 37.77
CA ARG A 1 -29.03 -37.74 36.46
C ARG A 1 -29.67 -36.36 36.65
N LEU A 2 -30.75 -36.22 37.44
CA LEU A 2 -31.41 -34.92 37.69
C LEU A 2 -30.51 -33.85 38.33
N THR A 3 -29.64 -34.23 39.27
CA THR A 3 -28.68 -33.32 39.94
C THR A 3 -27.65 -32.73 38.98
N PHE A 4 -27.17 -33.52 38.01
CA PHE A 4 -26.25 -33.07 36.97
C PHE A 4 -26.90 -32.02 36.06
N CYS A 5 -28.13 -32.26 35.59
CA CYS A 5 -28.87 -31.30 34.77
C CYS A 5 -29.18 -29.99 35.51
N LEU A 6 -29.49 -30.06 36.81
CA LEU A 6 -29.73 -28.86 37.63
C LEU A 6 -28.44 -28.05 37.86
N ASN A 7 -27.29 -28.71 38.04
CA ASN A 7 -26.00 -28.05 38.18
C ASN A 7 -25.57 -27.38 36.86
N ASP A 8 -25.73 -28.07 35.73
CA ASP A 8 -25.42 -27.52 34.41
C ASP A 8 -26.32 -26.30 34.07
N LEU A 9 -27.60 -26.36 34.43
CA LEU A 9 -28.52 -25.23 34.28
C LEU A 9 -28.13 -24.03 35.15
N ARG A 10 -27.66 -24.28 36.38
CA ARG A 10 -27.17 -23.23 37.30
C ARG A 10 -25.89 -22.59 36.77
N GLU A 11 -24.92 -23.38 36.31
CA GLU A 11 -23.69 -22.86 35.72
C GLU A 11 -23.96 -22.04 34.46
N THR A 12 -24.82 -22.55 33.57
CA THR A 12 -25.16 -21.86 32.33
C THR A 12 -25.89 -20.55 32.62
N SER A 13 -26.83 -20.56 33.56
CA SER A 13 -27.52 -19.35 34.04
C SER A 13 -26.54 -18.35 34.64
N ALA A 14 -25.62 -18.81 35.50
CA ALA A 14 -24.60 -17.95 36.11
C ALA A 14 -23.68 -17.32 35.06
N ARG A 15 -23.20 -18.09 34.08
CA ARG A 15 -22.40 -17.59 32.96
C ARG A 15 -23.15 -16.52 32.17
N ARG A 16 -24.44 -16.72 31.88
CA ARG A 16 -25.27 -15.73 31.17
C ARG A 16 -25.44 -14.44 31.95
N ILE A 17 -25.71 -14.51 33.24
CA ILE A 17 -25.86 -13.33 34.12
C ILE A 17 -24.53 -12.57 34.20
N GLN A 18 -23.41 -13.27 34.39
CA GLN A 18 -22.09 -12.67 34.44
C GLN A 18 -21.71 -12.00 33.11
N ALA A 19 -21.99 -12.65 31.98
CA ALA A 19 -21.75 -12.07 30.65
C ALA A 19 -22.59 -10.81 30.43
N ALA A 20 -23.87 -10.84 30.81
CA ALA A 20 -24.76 -9.68 30.74
C ALA A 20 -24.26 -8.52 31.60
N TRP A 21 -23.83 -8.79 32.83
CA TRP A 21 -23.28 -7.78 33.75
C TRP A 21 -21.97 -7.18 33.24
N ARG A 22 -21.05 -8.02 32.75
CA ARG A 22 -19.79 -7.56 32.13
C ARG A 22 -20.10 -6.66 30.93
N GLY A 23 -21.03 -7.08 30.06
CA GLY A 23 -21.48 -6.29 28.93
C GLY A 23 -22.11 -4.95 29.33
N TYR A 24 -22.96 -4.95 30.36
CA TYR A 24 -23.56 -3.73 30.90
C TYR A 24 -22.49 -2.76 31.44
N ARG A 25 -21.52 -3.24 32.24
CA ARG A 25 -20.43 -2.41 32.75
C ARG A 25 -19.59 -1.78 31.63
N VAL A 26 -19.25 -2.56 30.61
CA VAL A 26 -18.48 -2.07 29.46
C VAL A 26 -19.27 -1.01 28.69
N ARG A 27 -20.55 -1.26 28.38
CA ARG A 27 -21.41 -0.29 27.70
C ARG A 27 -21.59 1.00 28.49
N ARG A 28 -21.72 0.91 29.81
CA ARG A 28 -21.83 2.08 30.69
C ARG A 28 -20.55 2.91 30.70
N LYS A 29 -19.37 2.27 30.78
CA LYS A 29 -18.08 2.98 30.66
C LYS A 29 -17.91 3.62 29.28
N PHE A 30 -18.26 2.89 28.22
CA PHE A 30 -18.20 3.41 26.85
C PHE A 30 -19.14 4.59 26.62
N ALA A 31 -20.33 4.60 27.23
CA ALA A 31 -21.27 5.70 27.12
C ALA A 31 -20.66 7.05 27.56
N VAL A 32 -19.78 7.04 28.57
CA VAL A 32 -19.06 8.24 29.03
C VAL A 32 -18.07 8.77 27.99
N VAL A 33 -17.39 7.88 27.27
CA VAL A 33 -16.31 8.23 26.31
C VAL A 33 -16.81 8.34 24.87
N LYS A 34 -18.04 7.90 24.59
CA LYS A 34 -18.60 7.78 23.23
C LYS A 34 -18.54 9.08 22.45
N ASP A 35 -18.90 10.20 23.09
CA ASP A 35 -18.95 11.50 22.42
C ASP A 35 -17.56 12.05 22.12
N GLU A 36 -16.59 11.82 23.01
CA GLU A 36 -15.19 12.17 22.78
C GLU A 36 -14.61 11.37 21.61
N LEU A 37 -14.82 10.05 21.59
CA LEU A 37 -14.39 9.20 20.48
C LEU A 37 -15.04 9.62 19.14
N LYS A 38 -16.30 10.08 19.18
CA LYS A 38 -16.99 10.60 18.00
C LYS A 38 -16.32 11.89 17.49
N ARG A 39 -15.96 12.80 18.39
CA ARG A 39 -15.23 14.04 18.05
C ARG A 39 -13.84 13.74 17.50
N GLU A 40 -13.11 12.82 18.11
CA GLU A 40 -11.79 12.40 17.65
C GLU A 40 -11.85 11.79 16.24
N LYS A 41 -12.80 10.87 15.99
CA LYS A 41 -13.02 10.32 14.64
C LYS A 41 -13.37 11.39 13.61
N ALA A 42 -14.21 12.35 13.99
CA ALA A 42 -14.54 13.49 13.12
C ALA A 42 -13.28 14.33 12.83
N ALA A 43 -12.49 14.65 13.84
CA ALA A 43 -11.24 15.40 13.70
C ALA A 43 -10.25 14.70 12.77
N VAL A 44 -10.01 13.39 12.96
CA VAL A 44 -9.13 12.60 12.07
C VAL A 44 -9.65 12.61 10.64
N THR A 45 -10.96 12.50 10.43
CA THR A 45 -11.57 12.53 9.09
C THR A 45 -11.35 13.88 8.41
N ILE A 46 -11.58 14.98 9.13
CA ILE A 46 -11.36 16.35 8.64
C ILE A 46 -9.88 16.55 8.32
N GLN A 47 -9.00 16.23 9.26
CA GLN A 47 -7.55 16.38 9.08
C GLN A 47 -7.05 15.59 7.87
N ARG A 48 -7.52 14.35 7.69
CA ARG A 48 -7.15 13.52 6.53
C ARG A 48 -7.58 14.18 5.22
N ARG A 49 -8.79 14.71 5.16
CA ARG A 49 -9.30 15.43 3.98
C ARG A 49 -8.51 16.70 3.70
N VAL A 50 -8.19 17.48 4.73
CA VAL A 50 -7.39 18.71 4.61
C VAL A 50 -5.97 18.40 4.12
N ARG A 51 -5.28 17.42 4.71
CA ARG A 51 -3.95 17.00 4.25
C ARG A 51 -3.96 16.52 2.80
N HIS A 52 -4.97 15.74 2.42
CA HIS A 52 -5.12 15.30 1.04
C HIS A 52 -5.36 16.48 0.08
N TRP A 53 -6.21 17.43 0.45
CA TRP A 53 -6.43 18.64 -0.32
C TRP A 53 -5.17 19.50 -0.45
N GLN A 54 -4.41 19.68 0.64
CA GLN A 54 -3.12 20.37 0.64
C GLN A 54 -2.13 19.68 -0.31
N HIS A 55 -2.04 18.35 -0.27
CA HIS A 55 -1.19 17.57 -1.18
C HIS A 55 -1.62 17.74 -2.65
N ILE A 56 -2.92 17.65 -2.95
CA ILE A 56 -3.42 17.93 -4.31
C ILE A 56 -3.07 19.35 -4.74
N ARG A 57 -3.22 20.33 -3.85
CA ARG A 57 -2.93 21.73 -4.14
C ARG A 57 -1.44 21.96 -4.38
N ALA A 58 -0.57 21.38 -3.55
CA ALA A 58 0.88 21.41 -3.75
C ALA A 58 1.26 20.80 -5.10
N ASN A 59 0.76 19.60 -5.42
CA ASN A 59 1.02 18.96 -6.71
C ASN A 59 0.49 19.77 -7.90
N LYS A 60 -0.68 20.43 -7.76
CA LYS A 60 -1.21 21.33 -8.79
C LYS A 60 -0.35 22.59 -8.95
N GLN A 61 0.28 23.06 -7.88
CA GLN A 61 1.18 24.22 -7.91
C GLN A 61 2.56 23.84 -8.48
N GLU A 62 2.99 22.59 -8.27
CA GLU A 62 4.18 22.00 -8.89
C GLU A 62 3.98 21.53 -10.33
N CYS A 63 2.73 21.39 -10.80
CA CYS A 63 2.42 21.36 -12.23
C CYS A 63 2.87 22.70 -12.81
N LYS A 64 4.14 22.74 -13.22
CA LYS A 64 4.75 23.86 -13.93
C LYS A 64 3.74 24.30 -14.99
N PRO A 65 3.39 25.60 -15.07
CA PRO A 65 2.59 26.07 -16.18
C PRO A 65 3.23 25.50 -17.44
N CYS A 66 2.45 24.74 -18.22
CA CYS A 66 2.90 24.24 -19.51
C CYS A 66 3.65 25.40 -20.14
N ARG A 67 4.97 25.25 -20.32
CA ARG A 67 5.82 26.36 -20.79
C ARG A 67 5.04 26.98 -21.94
N PRO A 68 4.81 28.31 -21.96
CA PRO A 68 4.17 28.92 -23.10
C PRO A 68 4.92 28.38 -24.30
N VAL A 69 4.22 27.65 -25.18
CA VAL A 69 4.84 27.03 -26.35
C VAL A 69 5.63 28.16 -26.97
N ASN A 70 6.97 28.05 -26.94
CA ASN A 70 7.85 29.14 -27.33
C ASN A 70 7.31 29.66 -28.65
N ARG A 71 6.98 30.96 -28.74
CA ARG A 71 6.61 31.55 -30.03
C ARG A 71 7.75 31.20 -30.96
N ILE A 72 7.47 30.32 -31.92
CA ILE A 72 8.46 29.87 -32.88
C ILE A 72 8.99 31.15 -33.54
N SER A 73 10.30 31.39 -33.43
CA SER A 73 10.92 32.56 -34.06
C SER A 73 10.61 32.54 -35.55
N GLU A 74 10.41 33.69 -36.16
CA GLU A 74 10.02 33.81 -37.57
C GLU A 74 10.98 33.04 -38.49
N GLY A 75 12.30 33.07 -38.20
CA GLY A 75 13.30 32.27 -38.92
C GLY A 75 13.10 30.76 -38.77
N ARG A 76 12.74 30.28 -37.58
CA ARG A 76 12.44 28.86 -37.34
C ARG A 76 11.15 28.42 -38.04
N LEU A 77 10.20 29.35 -38.17
CA LEU A 77 8.95 29.12 -38.88
C LEU A 77 9.21 28.94 -40.38
N GLN A 78 10.11 29.76 -40.94
CA GLN A 78 10.54 29.65 -42.33
C GLN A 78 11.34 28.36 -42.59
N GLU A 79 12.21 27.95 -41.67
CA GLU A 79 12.91 26.65 -41.75
C GLU A 79 11.93 25.47 -41.75
N LEU A 80 10.96 25.46 -40.83
CA LEU A 80 9.94 24.42 -40.76
C LEU A 80 9.09 24.40 -42.03
N GLN A 81 8.77 25.57 -42.59
CA GLN A 81 8.06 25.67 -43.86
C GLN A 81 8.88 25.02 -44.98
N GLN A 82 10.18 25.31 -45.06
CA GLN A 82 11.07 24.70 -46.05
C GLN A 82 11.26 23.19 -45.84
N GLU A 83 11.27 22.71 -44.60
CA GLU A 83 11.30 21.28 -44.29
C GLU A 83 10.01 20.59 -44.74
N VAL A 84 8.84 21.21 -44.51
CA VAL A 84 7.55 20.70 -44.98
C VAL A 84 7.50 20.67 -46.51
N THR A 85 7.93 21.74 -47.18
CA THR A 85 7.96 21.79 -48.65
C THR A 85 8.89 20.72 -49.22
N ARG A 86 10.12 20.59 -48.68
CA ARG A 86 11.05 19.52 -49.07
C ARG A 86 10.49 18.14 -48.80
N TRP A 87 9.80 17.95 -47.68
CA TRP A 87 9.16 16.68 -47.38
C TRP A 87 8.02 16.38 -48.36
N GLN A 88 7.19 17.37 -48.71
CA GLN A 88 6.12 17.23 -49.69
C GLN A 88 6.68 16.86 -51.07
N GLU A 89 7.67 17.61 -51.58
CA GLU A 89 8.36 17.32 -52.85
C GLU A 89 8.95 15.89 -52.88
N ASN A 90 9.52 15.43 -51.75
CA ASN A 90 10.07 14.08 -51.64
C ASN A 90 8.99 12.99 -51.48
N HIS A 91 7.76 13.35 -51.10
CA HIS A 91 6.68 12.43 -50.76
C HIS A 91 5.38 12.69 -51.53
N ASP A 92 5.45 13.30 -52.72
CA ASP A 92 4.30 13.61 -53.58
C ASP A 92 3.41 12.38 -53.90
N ASN A 93 3.95 11.17 -53.72
CA ASN A 93 3.23 9.90 -53.91
C ASN A 93 2.47 9.40 -52.66
N ILE A 94 2.64 10.02 -51.49
CA ILE A 94 1.89 9.66 -50.28
C ILE A 94 0.53 10.34 -50.33
N LYS A 95 -0.51 9.56 -50.66
CA LYS A 95 -1.90 10.02 -50.55
C LYS A 95 -2.21 10.37 -49.10
N PHE A 96 -2.19 11.66 -48.77
CA PHE A 96 -2.61 12.12 -47.45
C PHE A 96 -4.06 11.68 -47.21
N PRO A 97 -4.38 11.02 -46.07
CA PRO A 97 -5.75 10.64 -45.76
C PRO A 97 -6.62 11.90 -45.80
N GLY A 98 -7.66 11.90 -46.64
CA GLY A 98 -8.54 13.07 -46.76
C GLY A 98 -9.09 13.49 -45.39
N MET A 99 -9.42 14.77 -45.23
CA MET A 99 -9.87 15.37 -43.95
C MET A 99 -10.83 14.48 -43.14
N LYS A 100 -11.78 13.79 -43.79
CA LYS A 100 -12.70 12.84 -43.15
C LYS A 100 -11.99 11.65 -42.48
N GLN A 101 -11.05 11.02 -43.19
CA GLN A 101 -10.25 9.91 -42.65
C GLN A 101 -9.35 10.38 -41.51
N MET A 102 -8.82 11.60 -41.60
CA MET A 102 -7.99 12.17 -40.52
C MET A 102 -8.80 12.42 -39.24
N VAL A 103 -10.03 12.92 -39.37
CA VAL A 103 -10.96 13.09 -38.25
C VAL A 103 -11.29 11.75 -37.60
N GLU A 104 -11.44 10.69 -38.38
CA GLU A 104 -11.70 9.33 -37.87
C GLU A 104 -10.46 8.66 -37.25
N LEU A 105 -9.26 8.92 -37.77
CA LEU A 105 -8.00 8.38 -37.25
C LEU A 105 -7.52 9.09 -35.99
N HIS A 106 -7.80 10.39 -35.87
CA HIS A 106 -7.40 11.20 -34.71
C HIS A 106 -7.78 10.57 -33.35
N PRO A 107 -9.04 10.15 -33.09
CA PRO A 107 -9.38 9.52 -31.81
C PRO A 107 -8.64 8.20 -31.59
N GLN A 108 -8.36 7.42 -32.64
CA GLN A 108 -7.61 6.17 -32.52
C GLN A 108 -6.17 6.42 -32.09
N VAL A 109 -5.51 7.40 -32.70
CA VAL A 109 -4.15 7.81 -32.35
C VAL A 109 -4.10 8.38 -30.93
N GLN A 110 -5.04 9.27 -30.58
CA GLN A 110 -5.13 9.84 -29.23
C GLN A 110 -5.36 8.76 -28.17
N ASN A 111 -6.21 7.77 -28.45
CA ASN A 111 -6.44 6.66 -27.54
C ASN A 111 -5.19 5.78 -27.36
N ARG A 112 -4.46 5.47 -28.45
CA ARG A 112 -3.19 4.74 -28.36
C ARG A 112 -2.15 5.51 -27.56
N LEU A 113 -2.04 6.82 -27.78
CA LEU A 113 -1.13 7.70 -27.05
C LEU A 113 -1.47 7.75 -25.56
N LYS A 114 -2.76 7.87 -25.23
CA LYS A 114 -3.25 7.82 -23.84
C LYS A 114 -2.89 6.48 -23.19
N SER A 115 -3.18 5.36 -23.86
CA SER A 115 -2.83 4.02 -23.36
C SER A 115 -1.34 3.88 -23.10
N PHE A 116 -0.49 4.35 -24.01
CA PHE A 116 0.97 4.36 -23.83
C PHE A 116 1.38 5.11 -22.56
N TYR A 117 0.92 6.35 -22.38
CA TYR A 117 1.24 7.13 -21.18
C TYR A 117 0.68 6.51 -19.89
N CYS A 118 -0.50 5.89 -19.94
CA CYS A 118 -1.03 5.14 -18.80
C CYS A 118 -0.10 3.97 -18.42
N HIS A 119 0.38 3.20 -19.40
CA HIS A 119 1.29 2.07 -19.14
C HIS A 119 2.64 2.56 -18.59
N VAL A 120 3.17 3.66 -19.10
CA VAL A 120 4.41 4.28 -18.58
C VAL A 120 4.21 4.76 -17.14
N SER A 121 3.08 5.39 -16.83
CA SER A 121 2.75 5.84 -15.48
C SER A 121 2.56 4.69 -14.50
N GLU A 122 1.92 3.60 -14.93
CA GLU A 122 1.77 2.38 -14.13
C GLU A 122 3.13 1.72 -13.86
N GLY A 123 3.99 1.64 -14.89
CA GLY A 123 5.35 1.13 -14.75
C GLY A 123 6.17 1.92 -13.73
N SER A 124 6.12 3.26 -13.82
CA SER A 124 6.76 4.15 -12.85
C SER A 124 6.23 3.95 -11.43
N SER A 125 4.91 3.84 -11.26
CA SER A 125 4.29 3.59 -9.96
C SER A 125 4.69 2.24 -9.36
N ARG A 126 4.74 1.18 -10.19
CA ARG A 126 5.21 -0.15 -9.77
C ARG A 126 6.69 -0.12 -9.38
N HIS A 127 7.51 0.59 -10.15
CA HIS A 127 8.93 0.76 -9.87
C HIS A 127 9.16 1.48 -8.54
N GLN A 128 8.51 2.61 -8.32
CA GLN A 128 8.59 3.36 -7.06
C GLN A 128 8.11 2.53 -5.86
N HIS A 129 7.06 1.73 -6.03
CA HIS A 129 6.60 0.80 -5.00
C HIS A 129 7.64 -0.27 -4.69
N GLN A 130 8.29 -0.82 -5.71
CA GLN A 130 9.36 -1.80 -5.56
C GLN A 130 10.58 -1.18 -4.86
N GLU A 131 11.03 0.00 -5.27
CA GLU A 131 12.11 0.75 -4.63
C GLU A 131 11.82 1.02 -3.15
N SER A 132 10.60 1.47 -2.84
CA SER A 132 10.17 1.70 -1.45
C SER A 132 10.25 0.44 -0.60
N ARG A 133 9.84 -0.72 -1.13
CA ARG A 133 9.95 -2.01 -0.43
C ARG A 133 11.40 -2.44 -0.27
N CYS A 134 12.24 -2.25 -1.29
CA CYS A 134 13.67 -2.51 -1.19
C CYS A 134 14.33 -1.65 -0.09
N ALA A 135 14.01 -0.35 -0.04
CA ALA A 135 14.52 0.55 1.00
C ALA A 135 14.06 0.14 2.41
N GLN A 136 12.80 -0.28 2.57
CA GLN A 136 12.30 -0.81 3.83
C GLN A 136 13.04 -2.09 4.27
N LEU A 137 13.25 -3.03 3.34
CA LEU A 137 13.99 -4.25 3.63
C LEU A 137 15.45 -3.95 4.00
N GLN A 138 16.10 -3.02 3.30
CA GLN A 138 17.47 -2.58 3.62
C GLN A 138 17.54 -1.97 5.02
N ALA A 139 16.59 -1.09 5.38
CA ALA A 139 16.52 -0.50 6.71
C ALA A 139 16.34 -1.57 7.81
N LEU A 140 15.50 -2.57 7.56
CA LEU A 140 15.34 -3.71 8.48
C LEU A 140 16.61 -4.55 8.60
N CYS A 141 17.33 -4.79 7.51
CA CYS A 141 18.62 -5.50 7.55
C CYS A 141 19.66 -4.74 8.38
N VAL A 142 19.74 -3.41 8.22
CA VAL A 142 20.63 -2.56 9.03
C VAL A 142 20.26 -2.68 10.51
N LEU A 143 18.97 -2.53 10.84
CA LEU A 143 18.49 -2.67 12.21
C LEU A 143 18.82 -4.05 12.79
N MET A 144 18.62 -5.12 12.02
CA MET A 144 18.96 -6.48 12.47
C MET A 144 20.45 -6.69 12.71
N ASN A 145 21.32 -6.05 11.92
CA ASN A 145 22.77 -6.12 12.12
C ASN A 145 23.23 -5.33 13.35
N GLU A 146 22.49 -4.28 13.73
CA GLU A 146 22.77 -3.44 14.90
C GLU A 146 22.15 -3.98 16.20
N LEU A 147 21.32 -5.04 16.12
CA LEU A 147 20.68 -5.62 17.30
C LEU A 147 21.72 -6.29 18.22
N PRO A 148 21.74 -5.95 19.52
CA PRO A 148 22.56 -6.66 20.49
C PRO A 148 22.07 -8.11 20.65
N ALA A 149 22.99 -8.99 21.02
CA ALA A 149 22.66 -10.37 21.37
C ALA A 149 21.70 -10.37 22.57
N LEU A 150 20.72 -11.30 22.57
CA LEU A 150 19.71 -11.41 23.62
C LEU A 150 20.29 -11.58 25.04
N SER A 151 21.54 -12.02 25.15
CA SER A 151 22.28 -12.17 26.41
C SER A 151 22.85 -10.86 26.97
N GLN A 152 22.90 -9.78 26.18
CA GLN A 152 23.62 -8.55 26.51
C GLN A 152 22.71 -7.39 26.95
N SER A 153 21.39 -7.59 27.03
CA SER A 153 20.43 -6.51 27.25
C SER A 153 19.45 -6.81 28.39
N GLU A 154 19.53 -6.06 29.49
CA GLU A 154 18.61 -6.20 30.63
C GLU A 154 17.25 -5.49 30.41
N ASN A 155 17.18 -4.56 29.46
CA ASN A 155 15.99 -3.73 29.18
C ASN A 155 15.61 -3.75 27.69
N LEU A 156 15.30 -4.94 27.17
CA LEU A 156 15.05 -5.14 25.75
C LEU A 156 13.56 -4.97 25.42
N ASP A 157 13.21 -3.99 24.59
CA ASP A 157 11.86 -3.90 24.04
C ASP A 157 11.67 -5.01 23.00
N VAL A 158 10.79 -5.97 23.32
CA VAL A 158 10.42 -7.11 22.45
C VAL A 158 9.91 -6.62 21.09
N SER A 159 9.44 -5.37 20.99
CA SER A 159 9.02 -4.75 19.74
C SER A 159 10.11 -4.75 18.66
N TRP A 160 11.40 -4.69 19.06
CA TRP A 160 12.54 -4.62 18.13
C TRP A 160 12.80 -5.92 17.36
N TYR A 161 12.32 -7.05 17.89
CA TYR A 161 12.47 -8.37 17.26
C TYR A 161 11.22 -8.80 16.48
N ASN A 162 10.22 -7.92 16.38
CA ASN A 162 9.00 -8.20 15.62
C ASN A 162 9.19 -7.82 14.15
N CYS A 163 9.04 -8.80 13.26
CA CYS A 163 8.92 -8.53 11.83
C CYS A 163 7.52 -7.97 11.53
N SER A 164 7.45 -6.80 10.89
CA SER A 164 6.18 -6.17 10.48
C SER A 164 5.46 -6.94 9.37
N SER A 165 6.18 -7.78 8.61
CA SER A 165 5.59 -8.57 7.54
C SER A 165 5.06 -9.91 8.06
N LEU A 166 3.76 -10.13 7.92
CA LEU A 166 3.09 -11.33 8.39
C LEU A 166 3.66 -12.63 7.78
N PRO A 167 3.99 -12.71 6.46
CA PRO A 167 4.52 -13.94 5.87
C PRO A 167 5.86 -14.34 6.49
N HIS A 168 6.81 -13.40 6.62
CA HIS A 168 8.13 -13.69 7.20
C HIS A 168 8.03 -13.97 8.70
N ALA A 169 7.19 -13.24 9.44
CA ALA A 169 6.94 -13.53 10.85
C ALA A 169 6.35 -14.94 11.05
N THR A 170 5.44 -15.36 10.17
CA THR A 170 4.83 -16.70 10.21
C THR A 170 5.85 -17.78 9.85
N ALA A 171 6.66 -17.55 8.81
CA ALA A 171 7.74 -18.47 8.43
C ALA A 171 8.76 -18.65 9.57
N ALA A 172 9.19 -17.55 10.21
CA ALA A 172 10.09 -17.58 11.35
C ALA A 172 9.50 -18.37 12.54
N ARG A 173 8.21 -18.15 12.85
CA ARG A 173 7.52 -18.92 13.91
C ARG A 173 7.44 -20.42 13.60
N LEU A 174 7.16 -20.78 12.35
CA LEU A 174 7.13 -22.19 11.93
C LEU A 174 8.52 -22.82 12.02
N ALA A 175 9.57 -22.13 11.56
CA ALA A 175 10.95 -22.61 11.67
C ALA A 175 11.37 -22.80 13.14
N HIS A 176 11.07 -21.83 14.01
CA HIS A 176 11.34 -21.95 15.44
C HIS A 176 10.57 -23.12 16.07
N LYS A 177 9.29 -23.31 15.69
CA LYS A 177 8.50 -24.45 16.17
C LYS A 177 9.10 -25.78 15.72
N GLN A 178 9.57 -25.88 14.48
CA GLN A 178 10.27 -27.07 13.97
C GLN A 178 11.57 -27.33 14.73
N GLN A 179 12.34 -26.28 15.02
CA GLN A 179 13.57 -26.38 15.82
C GLN A 179 13.27 -26.82 17.27
N LEU A 180 12.24 -26.28 17.92
CA LEU A 180 11.83 -26.76 19.25
C LEU A 180 11.36 -28.23 19.21
N GLN A 181 10.70 -28.65 18.13
CA GLN A 181 10.29 -30.04 17.95
C GLN A 181 11.48 -30.98 17.77
N SER A 182 12.56 -30.57 17.10
CA SER A 182 13.76 -31.42 16.97
C SER A 182 14.48 -31.64 18.30
N PHE A 183 14.50 -30.63 19.18
CA PHE A 183 15.05 -30.77 20.54
C PHE A 183 14.13 -31.55 21.48
N ASN A 184 12.81 -31.37 21.35
CA ASN A 184 11.82 -32.02 22.22
C ASN A 184 11.32 -33.37 21.71
N THR A 185 11.83 -33.90 20.59
CA THR A 185 11.57 -35.30 20.22
C THR A 185 12.41 -36.22 21.10
N PRO A 186 11.79 -37.03 21.97
CA PRO A 186 12.46 -38.12 22.66
C PRO A 186 13.14 -39.05 21.64
N VAL A 187 14.42 -39.31 21.82
CA VAL A 187 15.25 -40.10 20.90
C VAL A 187 14.90 -41.61 20.95
N TRP A 188 14.14 -42.05 21.96
CA TRP A 188 13.97 -43.46 22.29
C TRP A 188 13.19 -44.31 21.28
N TRP A 189 12.45 -43.71 20.34
CA TRP A 189 11.71 -44.45 19.30
C TRP A 189 12.34 -44.37 17.90
N LYS A 190 13.48 -43.69 17.72
CA LYS A 190 14.18 -43.63 16.42
C LYS A 190 15.21 -44.74 16.19
N HIS A 191 15.42 -45.63 17.17
CA HIS A 191 16.24 -46.85 17.01
C HIS A 191 15.37 -48.10 16.94
N LYS A 192 14.77 -48.37 15.78
CA LYS A 192 14.42 -49.72 15.32
C LYS A 192 14.47 -49.75 13.80
N VAL A 193 15.67 -49.95 13.28
CA VAL A 193 15.94 -50.59 11.99
C VAL A 193 16.93 -51.71 12.29
#